data_AF-A0AAV9FB24-F1
#
_entry.id   AF-A0AAV9FB24-F1
#
_cell.length_a   1.000
_cell.length_b   1.000
_cell.length_c   1.000
_cell.angle_alpha   90.00
_cell.angle_beta   90.00
_cell.angle_gamma   90.00
#
_symmetry.space_group_name_H-M   'P 1'
#
loop_
_entity.id
_entity.type
_entity.pdbx_description
1 polymer ?
#
loop_
_entity_poly.entity_id
_entity_poly.type
_entity_poly.pdbx_seq_one_letter_code
_entity_poly.pdbx_strand_id
1 'polypeptide(L)'
;MGCKFGSSPTQFSDNLSVVRLETTKLILEPLERIKRADSRLNLTQGILEGVVGEELGVLPGMDSIFSALAIEKWVRFLGSERSDSQREFDIVVYDGISTEETLRVLGAASRARWHLRYIREMANKTDIGRLTAPLILKLGYESIRLNGASGDGKSSMEIWDDVERLLEKAAAAFTEPSRFNCHILMDPNNKLSVRSALRYWGCAIQAGTQVSGAFGFAPQSSIVSAEVIEKLSPLAFALVPYLSSYSSVDWNATIGSLANDAEEILDAKSKNFQPSVRFGPSKKSVTLLMPGFDKSEIKLYQFRGGSELLVEAGDQRRVIRLPSGMQGKVGGAKFIERSLVITLR
;
A
#
# COMPACT_ATOMS: atom_id res chain seq x y z
N MET A 1 -15.28 12.01 -21.70
CA MET A 1 -14.79 11.11 -22.78
C MET A 1 -15.88 10.09 -23.09
N GLY A 2 -16.23 9.92 -24.37
CA GLY A 2 -17.41 9.15 -24.82
C GLY A 2 -17.17 7.65 -25.06
N CYS A 3 -16.17 7.04 -24.43
CA CYS A 3 -15.89 5.61 -24.58
C CYS A 3 -16.42 4.83 -23.38
N LYS A 4 -17.12 3.71 -23.64
CA LYS A 4 -17.53 2.77 -22.59
C LYS A 4 -16.38 1.79 -22.34
N PHE A 5 -15.83 1.81 -21.13
CA PHE A 5 -14.81 0.84 -20.72
C PHE A 5 -15.46 -0.34 -19.98
N GLY A 6 -14.93 -1.53 -20.22
CA GLY A 6 -15.38 -2.77 -19.59
C GLY A 6 -14.50 -3.20 -18.41
N SER A 7 -14.76 -4.40 -17.91
CA SER A 7 -14.04 -5.02 -16.79
C SER A 7 -12.72 -5.71 -17.19
N SER A 8 -12.30 -5.59 -18.45
CA SER A 8 -11.04 -6.11 -18.98
C SER A 8 -10.22 -4.98 -19.61
N PRO A 9 -8.87 -5.04 -19.53
CA PRO A 9 -8.01 -4.08 -20.21
C PRO A 9 -8.38 -3.94 -21.68
N THR A 10 -8.71 -2.72 -22.08
CA THR A 10 -9.11 -2.39 -23.45
C THR A 10 -8.16 -1.33 -23.97
N GLN A 11 -7.49 -1.61 -25.09
CA GLN A 11 -6.59 -0.65 -25.71
C GLN A 11 -7.37 0.59 -26.16
N PHE A 12 -6.95 1.76 -25.69
CA PHE A 12 -7.54 3.05 -26.05
C PHE A 12 -6.69 3.77 -27.10
N SER A 13 -5.36 3.70 -26.96
CA SER A 13 -4.39 4.19 -27.93
C SER A 13 -3.10 3.36 -27.86
N ASP A 14 -2.11 3.69 -28.68
CA ASP A 14 -0.78 3.08 -28.58
C ASP A 14 -0.23 3.25 -27.15
N ASN A 15 0.21 2.13 -26.57
CA ASN A 15 0.75 2.04 -25.21
C ASN A 15 -0.19 2.47 -24.07
N LEU A 16 -1.49 2.64 -24.32
CA LEU A 16 -2.46 3.00 -23.30
C LEU A 16 -3.68 2.10 -23.36
N SER A 17 -3.89 1.36 -22.28
CA SER A 17 -5.10 0.56 -22.05
C SER A 17 -5.85 1.09 -20.85
N VAL A 18 -7.18 0.98 -20.90
CA VAL A 18 -8.08 1.43 -19.84
C VAL A 18 -8.96 0.26 -19.40
N VAL A 19 -9.21 0.17 -18.10
CA VAL A 19 -10.05 -0.85 -17.49
C VAL A 19 -10.83 -0.25 -16.34
N ARG A 20 -12.09 -0.67 -16.20
CA ARG A 20 -12.90 -0.36 -15.02
C ARG A 20 -12.88 -1.58 -14.09
N LEU A 21 -12.41 -1.39 -12.86
CA LEU A 21 -12.39 -2.46 -11.87
C LEU A 21 -13.80 -2.65 -11.29
N GLU A 22 -14.35 -3.85 -11.48
CA GLU A 22 -15.67 -4.24 -10.97
C GLU A 22 -15.51 -5.46 -10.05
N THR A 23 -15.70 -5.27 -8.75
CA THR A 23 -15.45 -6.32 -7.74
C THR A 23 -16.28 -7.57 -7.95
N THR A 24 -17.52 -7.42 -8.43
CA THR A 24 -18.40 -8.54 -8.82
C THR A 24 -17.80 -9.40 -9.95
N LYS A 25 -16.93 -8.83 -10.79
CA LYS A 25 -16.17 -9.58 -11.81
C LYS A 25 -14.83 -10.06 -11.29
N LEU A 26 -14.14 -9.26 -10.47
CA LEU A 26 -12.84 -9.58 -9.92
C LEU A 26 -12.86 -10.74 -8.90
N ILE A 27 -13.99 -10.99 -8.23
CA ILE A 27 -14.13 -12.09 -7.26
C ILE A 27 -14.17 -13.48 -7.91
N LEU A 28 -14.60 -13.58 -9.16
CA LEU A 28 -14.86 -14.86 -9.82
C LEU A 28 -13.59 -15.70 -9.97
N GLU A 29 -12.49 -15.10 -10.42
CA GLU A 29 -11.22 -15.83 -10.55
C GLU A 29 -10.67 -16.31 -9.19
N PRO A 30 -10.53 -15.47 -8.15
CA PRO A 30 -10.09 -15.91 -6.83
C PRO A 30 -10.99 -16.99 -6.22
N LEU A 31 -12.31 -16.88 -6.38
CA LEU A 31 -13.25 -17.93 -5.94
C LEU A 31 -12.94 -19.26 -6.64
N GLU A 32 -12.78 -19.27 -7.96
CA GLU A 32 -12.43 -20.48 -8.72
C GLU A 32 -11.09 -21.08 -8.29
N ARG A 33 -10.12 -20.25 -7.88
CA ARG A 33 -8.86 -20.76 -7.32
C ARG A 33 -9.06 -21.43 -5.96
N ILE A 34 -9.90 -20.87 -5.08
CA ILE A 34 -10.21 -21.50 -3.78
C ILE A 34 -10.98 -22.81 -4.02
N LYS A 35 -11.97 -22.82 -4.92
CA LYS A 35 -12.71 -24.03 -5.30
C LYS A 35 -11.78 -25.14 -5.78
N ARG A 36 -10.87 -24.82 -6.71
CA ARG A 36 -9.87 -25.78 -7.21
C ARG A 36 -8.92 -26.28 -6.13
N ALA A 37 -8.52 -25.42 -5.20
CA ALA A 37 -7.68 -25.82 -4.06
C ALA A 37 -8.45 -26.75 -3.12
N ASP A 38 -9.72 -26.46 -2.86
CA ASP A 38 -10.60 -27.32 -2.06
C ASP A 38 -10.81 -28.68 -2.71
N SER A 39 -11.11 -28.77 -4.01
CA SER A 39 -11.29 -30.06 -4.70
C SER A 39 -10.04 -30.96 -4.62
N ARG A 40 -8.84 -30.36 -4.58
CA ARG A 40 -7.57 -31.09 -4.42
C ARG A 40 -7.33 -31.58 -2.99
N LEU A 41 -7.73 -30.78 -2.02
CA LEU A 41 -7.51 -31.06 -0.59
C LEU A 41 -8.69 -31.81 0.05
N ASN A 42 -9.83 -31.85 -0.64
CA ASN A 42 -11.12 -32.36 -0.20
C ASN A 42 -11.53 -31.86 1.20
N LEU A 43 -11.36 -30.55 1.48
CA LEU A 43 -11.58 -30.01 2.84
C LEU A 43 -13.06 -29.83 3.14
N THR A 44 -13.83 -29.32 2.17
CA THR A 44 -15.27 -29.08 2.34
C THR A 44 -16.14 -30.23 1.84
N GLN A 45 -15.54 -31.36 1.43
CA GLN A 45 -16.29 -32.49 0.86
C GLN A 45 -17.14 -32.08 -0.35
N GLY A 46 -16.68 -31.12 -1.15
CA GLY A 46 -17.36 -30.63 -2.36
C GLY A 46 -18.40 -29.53 -2.12
N ILE A 47 -18.65 -29.09 -0.88
CA ILE A 47 -19.61 -28.01 -0.59
C ILE A 47 -19.22 -26.71 -1.32
N LEU A 48 -17.93 -26.40 -1.37
CA LEU A 48 -17.45 -25.18 -2.01
C LEU A 48 -17.66 -25.18 -3.53
N GLU A 49 -17.73 -26.35 -4.17
CA GLU A 49 -17.97 -26.46 -5.61
C GLU A 49 -19.34 -25.90 -6.01
N GLY A 50 -20.34 -26.03 -5.12
CA GLY A 50 -21.69 -25.52 -5.32
C GLY A 50 -21.84 -23.99 -5.21
N VAL A 51 -20.81 -23.27 -4.76
CA VAL A 51 -20.87 -21.81 -4.64
C VAL A 51 -20.77 -21.16 -6.01
N VAL A 52 -21.79 -20.36 -6.37
CA VAL A 52 -21.86 -19.58 -7.61
C VAL A 52 -21.33 -18.17 -7.33
N GLY A 53 -20.31 -17.74 -8.06
CA GLY A 53 -19.65 -16.45 -7.81
C GLY A 53 -20.56 -15.25 -8.05
N GLU A 54 -21.49 -15.38 -9.01
CA GLU A 54 -22.47 -14.36 -9.36
C GLU A 54 -23.52 -14.12 -8.26
N GLU A 55 -23.68 -15.06 -7.31
CA GLU A 55 -24.56 -14.90 -6.15
C GLU A 55 -23.89 -14.14 -5.00
N LEU A 56 -22.57 -13.95 -5.06
CA LEU A 56 -21.80 -13.33 -3.97
C LEU A 56 -21.96 -11.82 -3.98
N GLY A 57 -22.51 -11.29 -2.88
CA GLY A 57 -22.51 -9.87 -2.59
C GLY A 57 -21.11 -9.34 -2.31
N VAL A 58 -20.86 -8.09 -2.67
CA VAL A 58 -19.61 -7.39 -2.35
C VAL A 58 -19.71 -6.84 -0.92
N LEU A 59 -18.76 -7.23 -0.07
CA LEU A 59 -18.63 -6.75 1.31
C LEU A 59 -17.69 -5.54 1.39
N PRO A 60 -17.84 -4.67 2.41
CA PRO A 60 -16.92 -3.57 2.64
C PRO A 60 -15.44 -4.01 2.66
N GLY A 61 -14.59 -3.29 1.92
CA GLY A 61 -13.15 -3.55 1.82
C GLY A 61 -12.75 -4.57 0.75
N MET A 62 -13.70 -5.32 0.17
CA MET A 62 -13.41 -6.25 -0.92
C MET A 62 -12.90 -5.51 -2.15
N ASP A 63 -13.50 -4.37 -2.51
CA ASP A 63 -13.14 -3.63 -3.72
C ASP A 63 -11.65 -3.25 -3.74
N SER A 64 -11.15 -2.70 -2.64
CA SER A 64 -9.75 -2.28 -2.50
C SER A 64 -8.79 -3.48 -2.56
N ILE A 65 -9.16 -4.61 -1.93
CA ILE A 65 -8.36 -5.84 -1.94
C ILE A 65 -8.30 -6.46 -3.34
N PHE A 66 -9.45 -6.63 -4.00
CA PHE A 66 -9.50 -7.22 -5.34
C PHE A 66 -8.84 -6.30 -6.38
N SER A 67 -8.92 -4.98 -6.21
CA SER A 67 -8.19 -4.02 -7.03
C SER A 67 -6.67 -4.21 -6.91
N ALA A 68 -6.16 -4.35 -5.69
CA ALA A 68 -4.73 -4.61 -5.46
C ALA A 68 -4.27 -5.95 -6.07
N LEU A 69 -5.10 -7.00 -5.99
CA LEU A 69 -4.82 -8.30 -6.61
C LEU A 69 -4.81 -8.21 -8.15
N ALA A 70 -5.72 -7.43 -8.75
CA ALA A 70 -5.75 -7.19 -10.18
C ALA A 70 -4.50 -6.42 -10.66
N ILE A 71 -4.10 -5.37 -9.94
CA ILE A 71 -2.88 -4.61 -10.24
C ILE A 71 -1.63 -5.49 -10.13
N GLU A 72 -1.55 -6.32 -9.09
CA GLU A 72 -0.44 -7.27 -8.95
C GLU A 72 -0.40 -8.27 -10.11
N LYS A 73 -1.55 -8.75 -10.58
CA LYS A 73 -1.61 -9.64 -11.74
C LYS A 73 -1.02 -9.00 -13.01
N TRP A 74 -1.24 -7.71 -13.20
CA TRP A 74 -0.83 -6.96 -14.40
C TRP A 74 0.65 -6.53 -14.39
N VAL A 75 1.12 -6.00 -13.26
CA VAL A 75 2.47 -5.39 -13.15
C VAL A 75 3.48 -6.31 -12.44
N ARG A 76 2.99 -7.31 -11.70
CA ARG A 76 3.79 -8.28 -10.92
C ARG A 76 4.82 -7.61 -10.01
N PHE A 77 4.40 -6.52 -9.36
CA PHE A 77 5.26 -5.69 -8.53
C PHE A 77 5.71 -6.39 -7.24
N LEU A 78 5.08 -7.51 -6.84
CA LEU A 78 5.55 -8.33 -5.71
C LEU A 78 6.77 -9.21 -6.03
N GLY A 79 7.16 -9.35 -7.30
CA GLY A 79 8.36 -10.06 -7.74
C GLY A 79 8.24 -11.59 -7.66
N SER A 80 8.06 -12.21 -8.83
CA SER A 80 8.36 -13.63 -9.03
C SER A 80 9.65 -13.73 -9.85
N GLU A 81 10.66 -14.46 -9.36
CA GLU A 81 11.95 -14.64 -10.06
C GLU A 81 11.86 -15.41 -11.39
N ARG A 82 10.67 -15.87 -11.76
CA ARG A 82 10.44 -16.63 -12.99
C ARG A 82 9.67 -15.78 -14.00
N SER A 83 10.47 -14.95 -14.67
CA SER A 83 10.22 -14.26 -15.94
C SER A 83 9.48 -12.92 -15.88
N ASP A 84 10.23 -11.84 -16.17
CA ASP A 84 9.70 -10.56 -16.66
C ASP A 84 8.84 -10.70 -17.93
N SER A 85 8.94 -11.84 -18.64
CA SER A 85 8.18 -12.11 -19.88
C SER A 85 6.66 -12.27 -19.69
N GLN A 86 6.14 -12.10 -18.49
CA GLN A 86 4.71 -12.21 -18.16
C GLN A 86 4.13 -10.91 -17.58
N ARG A 87 4.89 -9.81 -17.56
CA ARG A 87 4.34 -8.49 -17.22
C ARG A 87 3.51 -7.98 -18.41
N GLU A 88 2.24 -7.65 -18.15
CA GLU A 88 1.33 -7.16 -19.19
C GLU A 88 1.50 -5.64 -19.39
N PHE A 89 1.81 -4.92 -18.31
CA PHE A 89 1.99 -3.47 -18.32
C PHE A 89 3.21 -3.03 -17.52
N ASP A 90 3.95 -2.06 -18.05
CA ASP A 90 5.11 -1.47 -17.37
C ASP A 90 4.70 -0.55 -16.21
N ILE A 91 3.63 0.21 -16.41
CA ILE A 91 3.10 1.18 -15.45
C ILE A 91 1.59 1.00 -15.37
N VAL A 92 1.05 0.99 -14.15
CA VAL A 92 -0.39 1.09 -13.90
C VAL A 92 -0.64 2.35 -13.08
N VAL A 93 -1.44 3.26 -13.65
CA VAL A 93 -1.98 4.41 -12.93
C VAL A 93 -3.30 3.96 -12.30
N TYR A 94 -3.35 3.97 -10.97
CA TYR A 94 -4.51 3.52 -10.22
C TYR A 94 -5.31 4.72 -9.70
N ASP A 95 -6.53 4.89 -10.20
CA ASP A 95 -7.53 5.81 -9.66
C ASP A 95 -8.42 5.04 -8.66
N GLY A 96 -8.15 5.25 -7.37
CA GLY A 96 -8.74 4.49 -6.29
C GLY A 96 -10.13 4.99 -5.87
N ILE A 97 -10.82 4.17 -5.07
CA ILE A 97 -12.18 4.47 -4.56
C ILE A 97 -12.19 5.65 -3.60
N SER A 98 -11.26 5.64 -2.64
CA SER A 98 -11.04 6.73 -1.69
C SER A 98 -9.60 6.71 -1.19
N THR A 99 -9.15 7.85 -0.67
CA THR A 99 -7.82 7.99 -0.08
C THR A 99 -7.65 7.09 1.14
N GLU A 100 -8.66 6.99 2.01
CA GLU A 100 -8.65 6.16 3.22
C GLU A 100 -8.54 4.67 2.89
N GLU A 101 -9.34 4.20 1.91
CA GLU A 101 -9.30 2.82 1.47
C GLU A 101 -7.96 2.46 0.81
N THR A 102 -7.42 3.39 0.01
CA THR A 102 -6.09 3.23 -0.59
C THR A 102 -5.03 3.10 0.51
N LEU A 103 -5.04 3.99 1.52
CA LEU A 103 -4.11 3.92 2.65
C LEU A 103 -4.23 2.62 3.45
N ARG A 104 -5.44 2.08 3.62
CA ARG A 104 -5.65 0.78 4.27
C ARG A 104 -5.02 -0.36 3.47
N VAL A 105 -5.16 -0.36 2.14
CA VAL A 105 -4.53 -1.35 1.26
C VAL A 105 -3.01 -1.26 1.29
N LEU A 106 -2.43 -0.06 1.23
CA LEU A 106 -0.98 0.13 1.28
C LEU A 106 -0.38 -0.43 2.59
N GLY A 107 -1.10 -0.29 3.70
CA GLY A 107 -0.72 -0.87 4.99
C GLY A 107 -1.18 -2.31 5.22
N ALA A 108 -1.95 -2.92 4.30
CA ALA A 108 -2.63 -4.19 4.54
C ALA A 108 -1.66 -5.34 4.76
N ALA A 109 -0.61 -5.45 3.93
CA ALA A 109 0.38 -6.52 4.05
C ALA A 109 1.08 -6.49 5.42
N SER A 110 1.54 -5.32 5.85
CA SER A 110 2.18 -5.14 7.16
C SER A 110 1.25 -5.51 8.33
N ARG A 111 -0.04 -5.16 8.25
CA ARG A 111 -1.05 -5.52 9.26
C ARG A 111 -1.38 -6.99 9.24
N ALA A 112 -1.55 -7.57 8.06
CA ALA A 112 -1.80 -8.98 7.87
C ALA A 112 -0.69 -9.82 8.49
N ARG A 113 0.60 -9.43 8.36
CA ARG A 113 1.71 -10.09 9.07
C ARG A 113 1.52 -10.10 10.58
N TRP A 114 1.08 -8.98 11.14
CA TRP A 114 0.86 -8.88 12.58
C TRP A 114 -0.30 -9.78 13.04
N HIS A 115 -1.43 -9.76 12.33
CA HIS A 115 -2.56 -10.67 12.59
C HIS A 115 -2.17 -12.14 12.40
N LEU A 116 -1.40 -12.46 11.36
CA LEU A 116 -0.92 -13.81 11.08
C LEU A 116 -0.09 -14.37 12.23
N ARG A 117 0.78 -13.55 12.83
CA ARG A 117 1.55 -13.94 14.01
C ARG A 117 0.66 -14.22 15.22
N TYR A 118 -0.36 -13.40 15.44
CA TYR A 118 -1.32 -13.63 16.52
C TYR A 118 -2.13 -14.91 16.30
N ILE A 119 -2.60 -15.16 15.07
CA ILE A 119 -3.27 -16.41 14.69
C ILE A 119 -2.35 -17.62 14.90
N ARG A 120 -1.06 -17.52 14.52
CA ARG A 120 -0.07 -18.59 14.75
C ARG A 120 0.11 -18.87 16.25
N GLU A 121 0.22 -17.83 17.07
CA GLU A 121 0.30 -17.98 18.53
C GLU A 121 -0.96 -18.63 19.13
N MET A 122 -2.15 -18.23 18.68
CA MET A 122 -3.41 -18.85 19.09
C MET A 122 -3.52 -20.30 18.65
N ALA A 123 -3.15 -20.59 17.40
CA ALA A 123 -3.18 -21.94 16.84
C ALA A 123 -2.28 -22.89 17.63
N ASN A 124 -1.10 -22.42 18.05
CA ASN A 124 -0.18 -23.21 18.85
C ASN A 124 -0.63 -23.42 20.30
N LYS A 125 -1.48 -22.53 20.84
CA LYS A 125 -1.95 -22.55 22.24
C LYS A 125 -3.32 -23.21 22.43
N THR A 126 -4.02 -23.56 21.34
CA THR A 126 -5.38 -24.10 21.40
C THR A 126 -5.47 -25.43 20.67
N ASP A 127 -6.23 -26.38 21.21
CA ASP A 127 -6.40 -27.70 20.58
C ASP A 127 -7.11 -27.61 19.23
N ILE A 128 -8.16 -26.79 19.13
CA ILE A 128 -8.89 -26.55 17.88
C ILE A 128 -7.97 -25.92 16.83
N GLY A 129 -7.17 -24.92 17.23
CA GLY A 129 -6.27 -24.23 16.31
C GLY A 129 -5.14 -25.15 15.81
N ARG A 130 -4.60 -26.01 16.66
CA ARG A 130 -3.61 -27.02 16.29
C ARG A 130 -4.14 -28.01 15.25
N LEU A 131 -5.43 -28.33 15.28
CA LEU A 131 -6.09 -29.22 14.33
C LEU A 131 -6.49 -28.52 13.02
N THR A 132 -6.98 -27.28 13.09
CA THR A 132 -7.62 -26.60 11.96
C THR A 132 -6.69 -25.65 11.18
N ALA A 133 -5.72 -25.01 11.84
CA ALA A 133 -4.85 -24.04 11.20
C ALA A 133 -4.05 -24.61 10.01
N PRO A 134 -3.45 -25.82 10.08
CA PRO A 134 -2.76 -26.42 8.93
C PRO A 134 -3.62 -26.52 7.68
N LEU A 135 -4.90 -26.87 7.83
CA LEU A 135 -5.83 -27.05 6.72
C LEU A 135 -6.19 -25.71 6.07
N ILE A 136 -6.53 -24.71 6.88
CA ILE A 136 -6.87 -23.36 6.42
C ILE A 136 -5.69 -22.72 5.69
N LEU A 137 -4.47 -22.86 6.24
CA LEU A 137 -3.26 -22.35 5.61
C LEU A 137 -2.96 -23.04 4.30
N LYS A 138 -3.10 -24.38 4.25
CA LYS A 138 -2.86 -25.15 3.03
C LYS A 138 -3.85 -24.73 1.94
N LEU A 139 -5.12 -24.54 2.27
CA LEU A 139 -6.12 -24.05 1.34
C LEU A 139 -5.77 -22.67 0.77
N GLY A 140 -5.46 -21.72 1.65
CA GLY A 140 -5.08 -20.36 1.24
C GLY A 140 -3.77 -20.33 0.45
N TYR A 141 -2.79 -21.16 0.82
CA TYR A 141 -1.52 -21.26 0.13
C TYR A 141 -1.67 -21.85 -1.28
N GLU A 142 -2.44 -22.92 -1.43
CA GLU A 142 -2.73 -23.54 -2.72
C GLU A 142 -3.54 -22.63 -3.65
N SER A 143 -4.44 -21.80 -3.11
CA SER A 143 -5.25 -20.87 -3.92
C SER A 143 -4.44 -19.68 -4.48
N ILE A 144 -3.35 -19.28 -3.81
CA ILE A 144 -2.49 -18.17 -4.24
C ILE A 144 -1.50 -18.61 -5.34
N ARG A 145 -1.14 -19.90 -5.42
CA ARG A 145 -0.15 -20.40 -6.38
C ARG A 145 -0.69 -20.43 -7.81
N LEU A 146 -0.18 -19.52 -8.65
CA LEU A 146 -0.54 -19.36 -10.06
C LEU A 146 -0.17 -20.55 -10.97
N ASN A 147 0.86 -21.34 -10.62
CA ASN A 147 1.54 -22.25 -11.57
C ASN A 147 1.50 -23.75 -11.21
N GLY A 148 0.43 -24.27 -10.62
CA GLY A 148 0.16 -25.71 -10.58
C GLY A 148 1.17 -26.63 -9.88
N ALA A 149 2.31 -26.12 -9.42
CA ALA A 149 3.24 -26.84 -8.57
C ALA A 149 2.57 -27.02 -7.21
N SER A 150 2.07 -28.24 -6.96
CA SER A 150 1.51 -28.60 -5.68
C SER A 150 2.54 -28.28 -4.58
N GLY A 151 2.08 -27.70 -3.48
CA GLY A 151 2.84 -27.67 -2.23
C GLY A 151 2.92 -29.04 -1.57
N ASP A 152 2.80 -30.13 -2.36
CA ASP A 152 2.70 -31.48 -1.85
C ASP A 152 4.02 -31.83 -1.16
N GLY A 153 3.90 -32.28 0.09
CA GLY A 153 5.05 -32.56 0.95
C GLY A 153 5.60 -31.37 1.76
N LYS A 154 5.11 -30.13 1.61
CA LYS A 154 5.50 -29.02 2.51
C LYS A 154 4.88 -29.18 3.89
N SER A 155 5.69 -29.00 4.92
CA SER A 155 5.23 -28.93 6.30
C SER A 155 4.43 -27.64 6.54
N SER A 156 3.55 -27.66 7.55
CA SER A 156 2.82 -26.46 7.97
C SER A 156 3.74 -25.30 8.33
N MET A 157 4.92 -25.59 8.90
CA MET A 157 5.91 -24.57 9.26
C MET A 157 6.48 -23.87 8.03
N GLU A 158 6.83 -24.62 6.98
CA GLU A 158 7.30 -24.03 5.72
C GLU A 158 6.22 -23.20 5.04
N ILE A 159 4.95 -23.63 5.08
CA ILE A 159 3.82 -22.86 4.55
C ILE A 159 3.67 -21.54 5.32
N TRP A 160 3.74 -21.57 6.65
CA TRP A 160 3.73 -20.35 7.47
C TRP A 160 4.83 -19.37 7.08
N ASP A 161 6.06 -19.87 6.95
CA ASP A 161 7.23 -19.04 6.67
C ASP A 161 7.18 -18.49 5.23
N ASP A 162 6.64 -19.24 4.27
CA ASP A 162 6.38 -18.75 2.91
C ASP A 162 5.31 -17.64 2.89
N VAL A 163 4.22 -17.78 3.64
CA VAL A 163 3.17 -16.76 3.74
C VAL A 163 3.72 -15.49 4.41
N GLU A 164 4.51 -15.64 5.48
CA GLU A 164 5.16 -14.48 6.12
C GLU A 164 6.10 -13.76 5.15
N ARG A 165 6.88 -14.50 4.35
CA ARG A 165 7.77 -13.95 3.33
C ARG A 165 7.01 -13.27 2.20
N LEU A 166 5.88 -13.82 1.77
CA LEU A 166 5.02 -13.20 0.76
C LEU A 166 4.50 -11.85 1.24
N LEU A 167 3.97 -11.79 2.47
CA LEU A 167 3.49 -10.54 3.05
C LEU A 167 4.62 -9.54 3.33
N GLU A 168 5.83 -10.03 3.65
CA GLU A 168 7.01 -9.18 3.76
C GLU A 168 7.38 -8.53 2.43
N LYS A 169 7.42 -9.31 1.35
CA LYS A 169 7.63 -8.80 0.00
C LYS A 169 6.55 -7.79 -0.38
N ALA A 170 5.29 -8.08 -0.06
CA ALA A 170 4.18 -7.16 -0.31
C ALA A 170 4.28 -5.85 0.46
N ALA A 171 4.66 -5.89 1.74
CA ALA A 171 4.92 -4.69 2.51
C ALA A 171 6.10 -3.88 1.93
N ALA A 172 7.17 -4.56 1.51
CA ALA A 172 8.35 -3.91 0.96
C ALA A 172 8.07 -3.27 -0.42
N ALA A 173 7.24 -3.88 -1.25
CA ALA A 173 6.96 -3.37 -2.59
C ALA A 173 6.27 -1.99 -2.59
N PHE A 174 5.44 -1.70 -1.58
CA PHE A 174 4.83 -0.36 -1.39
C PHE A 174 5.76 0.68 -0.76
N THR A 175 6.99 0.29 -0.40
CA THR A 175 8.05 1.18 0.08
C THR A 175 9.16 1.39 -0.92
N GLU A 176 9.19 0.62 -2.01
CA GLU A 176 10.25 0.67 -3.00
C GLU A 176 9.86 1.62 -4.14
N PRO A 177 10.53 2.78 -4.29
CA PRO A 177 10.11 3.79 -5.27
C PRO A 177 10.25 3.34 -6.73
N SER A 178 11.07 2.32 -7.00
CA SER A 178 11.18 1.69 -8.32
C SER A 178 9.94 0.86 -8.70
N ARG A 179 9.13 0.46 -7.71
CA ARG A 179 7.96 -0.42 -7.88
C ARG A 179 6.64 0.29 -7.64
N PHE A 180 6.62 1.23 -6.70
CA PHE A 180 5.41 1.94 -6.30
C PHE A 180 5.71 3.41 -6.03
N ASN A 181 4.95 4.28 -6.68
CA ASN A 181 4.98 5.72 -6.45
C ASN A 181 3.59 6.21 -6.05
N CYS A 182 3.54 7.04 -5.02
CA CYS A 182 2.32 7.70 -4.58
C CYS A 182 2.59 9.19 -4.49
N HIS A 183 1.71 9.98 -5.11
CA HIS A 183 1.81 11.43 -5.13
C HIS A 183 0.59 12.04 -4.45
N ILE A 184 0.80 13.18 -3.81
CA ILE A 184 -0.29 13.97 -3.24
C ILE A 184 -0.73 14.99 -4.27
N LEU A 185 -2.02 15.15 -4.48
CA LEU A 185 -2.59 16.20 -5.33
C LEU A 185 -3.40 17.17 -4.45
N MET A 186 -3.19 18.47 -4.63
CA MET A 186 -3.89 19.50 -3.85
C MET A 186 -4.03 20.81 -4.59
N ASP A 187 -4.98 21.64 -4.16
CA ASP A 187 -5.07 23.05 -4.55
C ASP A 187 -4.21 23.87 -3.58
N PRO A 188 -3.03 24.39 -4.01
CA PRO A 188 -2.13 25.14 -3.15
C PRO A 188 -2.71 26.47 -2.66
N ASN A 189 -3.73 27.02 -3.34
CA ASN A 189 -4.39 28.26 -2.94
C ASN A 189 -5.45 28.03 -1.86
N ASN A 190 -5.91 26.80 -1.69
CA ASN A 190 -6.90 26.43 -0.70
C ASN A 190 -6.23 25.88 0.57
N LYS A 191 -6.26 26.67 1.65
CA LYS A 191 -5.68 26.28 2.95
C LYS A 191 -6.22 24.95 3.49
N LEU A 192 -7.48 24.61 3.24
CA LEU A 192 -8.05 23.33 3.66
C LEU A 192 -7.49 22.18 2.80
N SER A 193 -7.33 22.39 1.49
CA SER A 193 -6.71 21.41 0.60
C SER A 193 -5.26 21.12 1.00
N VAL A 194 -4.47 22.17 1.28
CA VAL A 194 -3.10 22.04 1.80
C VAL A 194 -3.08 21.32 3.15
N ARG A 195 -4.00 21.63 4.07
CA ARG A 195 -4.08 20.93 5.36
C ARG A 195 -4.41 19.45 5.20
N SER A 196 -5.35 19.11 4.33
CA SER A 196 -5.70 17.71 4.01
C SER A 196 -4.55 16.97 3.36
N ALA A 197 -3.82 17.61 2.43
CA ALA A 197 -2.62 17.06 1.81
C ALA A 197 -1.55 16.70 2.83
N LEU A 198 -1.21 17.62 3.75
CA LEU A 198 -0.27 17.36 4.84
C LEU A 198 -0.76 16.21 5.74
N ARG A 199 -2.06 16.17 6.03
CA ARG A 199 -2.68 15.11 6.84
C ARG A 199 -2.55 13.74 6.18
N TYR A 200 -2.84 13.64 4.88
CA TYR A 200 -2.72 12.39 4.13
C TYR A 200 -1.26 11.99 3.90
N TRP A 201 -0.33 12.95 3.80
CA TRP A 201 1.09 12.64 3.82
C TRP A 201 1.49 11.92 5.12
N GLY A 202 1.06 12.45 6.27
CA GLY A 202 1.26 11.79 7.55
C GLY A 202 0.62 10.41 7.62
N CYS A 203 -0.62 10.26 7.12
CA CYS A 203 -1.29 8.97 7.07
C CYS A 203 -0.57 7.96 6.17
N ALA A 204 -0.04 8.38 5.02
CA ALA A 204 0.72 7.54 4.11
C ALA A 204 1.99 7.00 4.80
N ILE A 205 2.71 7.88 5.51
CA ILE A 205 3.85 7.47 6.34
C ILE A 205 3.40 6.47 7.41
N GLN A 206 2.26 6.68 8.09
CA GLN A 206 1.77 5.73 9.09
C GLN A 206 1.25 4.41 8.50
N ALA A 207 0.71 4.42 7.29
CA ALA A 207 0.37 3.21 6.54
C ALA A 207 1.63 2.40 6.16
N GLY A 208 2.80 3.02 6.25
CA GLY A 208 4.08 2.38 6.00
C GLY A 208 4.57 2.55 4.56
N THR A 209 3.99 3.48 3.79
CA THR A 209 4.45 3.84 2.44
C THR A 209 5.23 5.16 2.46
N GLN A 210 5.84 5.51 1.34
CA GLN A 210 6.47 6.81 1.11
C GLN A 210 5.72 7.56 0.02
N VAL A 211 5.59 8.87 0.20
CA VAL A 211 5.06 9.77 -0.82
C VAL A 211 6.25 10.27 -1.64
N SER A 212 6.18 10.10 -2.95
CA SER A 212 7.27 10.44 -3.89
C SER A 212 7.31 11.94 -4.22
N GLY A 213 6.16 12.62 -4.16
CA GLY A 213 6.08 14.07 -4.34
C GLY A 213 4.67 14.60 -4.16
N ALA A 214 4.53 15.91 -4.27
CA ALA A 214 3.24 16.60 -4.26
C ALA A 214 3.06 17.42 -5.54
N PHE A 215 1.83 17.46 -6.02
CA PHE A 215 1.41 18.26 -7.16
C PHE A 215 0.37 19.29 -6.72
N GLY A 216 0.57 20.52 -7.17
CA GLY A 216 -0.42 21.58 -7.07
C GLY A 216 -1.24 21.68 -8.35
N PHE A 217 -2.55 21.57 -8.26
CA PHE A 217 -3.44 21.91 -9.37
C PHE A 217 -4.04 23.29 -9.11
N ALA A 218 -3.59 24.30 -9.84
CA ALA A 218 -4.10 25.67 -9.73
C ALA A 218 -4.03 26.37 -11.08
N PRO A 219 -4.92 27.34 -11.37
CA PRO A 219 -4.82 28.15 -12.59
C PRO A 219 -3.41 28.71 -12.75
N GLN A 220 -2.87 28.70 -13.98
CA GLN A 220 -1.46 29.02 -14.28
C GLN A 220 -1.00 30.42 -13.79
N SER A 221 -1.93 31.35 -13.56
CA SER A 221 -1.65 32.67 -12.98
C SER A 221 -1.47 32.66 -11.45
N SER A 222 -1.60 31.52 -10.80
CA SER A 222 -1.56 31.39 -9.35
C SER A 222 -0.12 31.35 -8.85
N ILE A 223 0.26 32.34 -8.03
CA ILE A 223 1.54 32.34 -7.33
C ILE A 223 1.39 31.46 -6.09
N VAL A 224 2.10 30.33 -6.05
CA VAL A 224 2.14 29.48 -4.85
C VAL A 224 2.90 30.21 -3.75
N SER A 225 2.28 30.33 -2.57
CA SER A 225 2.91 30.95 -1.41
C SER A 225 4.14 30.16 -0.96
N ALA A 226 5.23 30.85 -0.63
CA ALA A 226 6.44 30.26 -0.05
C ALA A 226 6.12 29.44 1.23
N GLU A 227 5.09 29.84 1.99
CA GLU A 227 4.63 29.12 3.18
C GLU A 227 4.14 27.70 2.85
N VAL A 228 3.51 27.49 1.69
CA VAL A 228 3.04 26.16 1.26
C VAL A 228 4.22 25.28 0.91
N ILE A 229 5.21 25.82 0.19
CA ILE A 229 6.43 25.09 -0.20
C ILE A 229 7.22 24.69 1.06
N GLU A 230 7.36 25.60 2.03
CA GLU A 230 8.02 25.31 3.31
C GLU A 230 7.30 24.20 4.09
N LYS A 231 5.96 24.21 4.11
CA LYS A 231 5.15 23.16 4.74
C LYS A 231 5.27 21.79 4.08
N LEU A 232 5.57 21.73 2.79
CA LEU A 232 5.79 20.47 2.07
C LEU A 232 7.22 19.97 2.22
N SER A 233 8.19 20.86 2.41
CA SER A 233 9.59 20.45 2.63
C SER A 233 9.71 19.41 3.75
N PRO A 234 10.44 18.29 3.53
CA PRO A 234 11.35 18.02 2.41
C PRO A 234 10.73 17.35 1.16
N LEU A 235 9.40 17.21 1.09
CA LEU A 235 8.72 16.62 -0.07
C LEU A 235 8.85 17.52 -1.30
N ALA A 236 9.25 16.93 -2.44
CA ALA A 236 9.30 17.63 -3.71
C ALA A 236 7.90 18.10 -4.12
N PHE A 237 7.80 19.30 -4.68
CA PHE A 237 6.53 19.91 -5.08
C PHE A 237 6.65 20.57 -6.45
N ALA A 238 5.67 20.33 -7.31
CA ALA A 238 5.55 21.02 -8.59
C ALA A 238 4.08 21.35 -8.91
N LEU A 239 3.87 22.35 -9.76
CA LEU A 239 2.55 22.64 -10.31
C LEU A 239 2.29 21.75 -11.54
N VAL A 240 1.05 21.27 -11.67
CA VAL A 240 0.56 20.60 -12.87
C VAL A 240 -0.44 21.50 -13.61
N PRO A 241 -0.56 21.36 -14.94
CA PRO A 241 -1.51 22.13 -15.73
C PRO A 241 -2.94 22.03 -15.19
N TYR A 242 -3.63 23.18 -15.12
CA TYR A 242 -5.01 23.22 -14.64
C TYR A 242 -5.99 22.75 -15.72
N LEU A 243 -6.75 21.69 -15.41
CA LEU A 243 -7.79 21.16 -16.27
C LEU A 243 -9.15 21.74 -15.91
N SER A 244 -9.75 22.51 -16.82
CA SER A 244 -11.11 23.02 -16.65
C SER A 244 -12.11 21.89 -16.89
N SER A 245 -13.06 21.68 -15.96
CA SER A 245 -14.05 20.60 -16.04
C SER A 245 -15.08 20.76 -17.17
N TYR A 246 -15.12 21.92 -17.84
CA TYR A 246 -16.20 22.30 -18.77
C TYR A 246 -15.77 22.41 -20.24
N SER A 247 -14.47 22.34 -20.53
CA SER A 247 -13.93 22.43 -21.89
C SER A 247 -13.39 21.08 -22.37
N SER A 248 -13.44 20.83 -23.68
CA SER A 248 -12.64 19.75 -24.28
C SER A 248 -11.16 20.00 -23.95
N VAL A 249 -10.55 19.08 -23.20
CA VAL A 249 -9.13 19.16 -22.84
C VAL A 249 -8.29 18.80 -24.05
N ASP A 250 -7.41 19.72 -24.48
CA ASP A 250 -6.34 19.39 -25.41
C ASP A 250 -5.20 18.72 -24.65
N TRP A 251 -5.17 17.38 -24.69
CA TRP A 251 -4.18 16.59 -23.97
C TRP A 251 -2.75 16.84 -24.46
N ASN A 252 -2.55 17.11 -25.75
CA ASN A 252 -1.21 17.35 -26.29
C ASN A 252 -0.66 18.69 -25.77
N ALA A 253 -1.48 19.75 -25.81
CA ALA A 253 -1.09 21.04 -25.26
C ALA A 253 -0.89 20.97 -23.73
N THR A 254 -1.75 20.22 -23.03
CA THR A 254 -1.65 20.03 -21.57
C THR A 254 -0.34 19.34 -21.22
N ILE A 255 -0.05 18.18 -21.84
CA ILE A 255 1.17 17.41 -21.58
C ILE A 255 2.41 18.23 -21.98
N GLY A 256 2.39 18.93 -23.11
CA GLY A 256 3.49 19.80 -23.54
C GLY A 256 3.72 21.04 -22.66
N SER A 257 2.78 21.37 -21.77
CA SER A 257 2.90 22.47 -20.80
C SER A 257 3.33 22.03 -19.41
N LEU A 258 3.63 20.74 -19.22
CA LEU A 258 4.08 20.20 -17.95
C LEU A 258 5.44 20.82 -17.58
N ALA A 259 5.57 21.29 -16.34
CA ALA A 259 6.82 21.88 -15.87
C ALA A 259 7.91 20.82 -15.70
N ASN A 260 9.17 21.16 -15.96
CA ASN A 260 10.32 20.25 -15.78
C ASN A 260 10.35 19.62 -14.38
N ASP A 261 10.11 20.41 -13.33
CA ASP A 261 10.07 19.90 -11.95
C ASP A 261 8.96 18.86 -11.76
N ALA A 262 7.84 18.98 -12.47
CA ALA A 262 6.76 17.99 -12.43
C ALA A 262 7.16 16.71 -13.17
N GLU A 263 7.85 16.82 -14.30
CA GLU A 263 8.43 15.66 -15.00
C GLU A 263 9.47 14.94 -14.13
N GLU A 264 10.34 15.68 -13.43
CA GLU A 264 11.34 15.12 -12.51
C GLU A 264 10.72 14.38 -11.33
N ILE A 265 9.59 14.87 -10.80
CA ILE A 265 8.85 14.17 -9.74
C ILE A 265 8.20 12.87 -10.27
N LEU A 266 7.72 12.87 -11.52
CA LEU A 266 7.12 11.69 -12.15
C LEU A 266 8.17 10.66 -12.59
N ASP A 267 9.40 11.08 -12.88
CA ASP A 267 10.48 10.15 -13.23
C ASP A 267 10.88 9.31 -12.01
N ALA A 268 10.62 8.01 -12.11
CA ALA A 268 10.92 6.99 -11.11
C ALA A 268 12.43 6.89 -10.75
N LYS A 269 13.31 7.58 -11.47
CA LYS A 269 14.76 7.63 -11.23
C LYS A 269 15.21 8.69 -10.23
N SER A 270 14.31 9.56 -9.74
CA SER A 270 14.68 10.65 -8.81
C SER A 270 15.34 10.11 -7.53
N LYS A 271 16.58 10.54 -7.25
CA LYS A 271 17.51 9.87 -6.31
C LYS A 271 17.48 10.37 -4.86
N ASN A 272 16.59 11.30 -4.51
CA ASN A 272 16.63 11.98 -3.21
C ASN A 272 15.48 11.57 -2.29
N PHE A 273 15.31 10.26 -2.06
CA PHE A 273 14.35 9.77 -1.08
C PHE A 273 14.87 9.91 0.34
N GLN A 274 14.23 10.77 1.14
CA GLN A 274 14.47 10.80 2.57
C GLN A 274 13.62 9.74 3.28
N PRO A 275 14.23 8.86 4.10
CA PRO A 275 13.47 7.87 4.85
C PRO A 275 12.57 8.55 5.87
N SER A 276 11.32 8.09 5.97
CA SER A 276 10.35 8.60 6.93
C SER A 276 10.74 8.28 8.39
N VAL A 277 11.57 7.25 8.58
CA VAL A 277 12.12 6.82 9.87
C VAL A 277 13.64 6.90 9.81
N ARG A 278 14.24 7.66 10.72
CA ARG A 278 15.70 7.74 10.87
C ARG A 278 16.12 7.13 12.20
N PHE A 279 17.07 6.22 12.14
CA PHE A 279 17.69 5.61 13.31
C PHE A 279 19.03 6.30 13.58
N GLY A 280 19.21 6.81 14.79
CA GLY A 280 20.46 7.41 15.26
C GLY A 280 21.08 6.55 16.36
N PRO A 281 21.90 5.53 16.03
CA PRO A 281 22.46 4.61 17.02
C PRO A 281 23.28 5.32 18.11
N SER A 282 24.12 6.28 17.75
CA SER A 282 24.98 7.02 18.69
C SER A 282 24.20 7.80 19.74
N LYS A 283 23.01 8.31 19.39
CA LYS A 283 22.13 9.06 20.29
C LYS A 283 21.01 8.19 20.87
N LYS A 284 20.99 6.89 20.54
CA LYS A 284 19.88 5.96 20.81
C LYS A 284 18.53 6.59 20.47
N SER A 285 18.43 7.28 19.33
CA SER A 285 17.21 8.01 18.96
C SER A 285 16.56 7.48 17.69
N VAL A 286 15.23 7.51 17.66
CA VAL A 286 14.42 7.23 16.47
C VAL A 286 13.64 8.48 16.14
N THR A 287 13.76 8.97 14.90
CA THR A 287 13.03 10.14 14.42
C THR A 287 12.05 9.70 13.35
N LEU A 288 10.76 9.98 13.57
CA LEU A 288 9.68 9.66 12.64
C LEU A 288 9.06 10.95 12.13
N LEU A 289 9.13 11.17 10.82
CA LEU A 289 8.45 12.28 10.16
C LEU A 289 6.93 12.06 10.21
N MET A 290 6.19 13.04 10.70
CA MET A 290 4.76 12.97 11.00
C MET A 290 4.05 14.29 10.64
N PRO A 291 4.05 14.66 9.35
CA PRO A 291 3.45 15.90 8.88
C PRO A 291 1.92 15.85 9.00
N GLY A 292 1.31 17.03 9.15
CA GLY A 292 -0.14 17.16 9.25
C GLY A 292 -0.76 16.65 10.54
N PHE A 293 0.06 16.23 11.52
CA PHE A 293 -0.40 15.76 12.82
C PHE A 293 -0.13 16.77 13.94
N ASP A 294 -1.08 16.87 14.86
CA ASP A 294 -0.96 17.57 16.13
C ASP A 294 -0.39 16.64 17.21
N LYS A 295 0.35 17.18 18.19
CA LYS A 295 0.95 16.37 19.26
C LYS A 295 -0.08 15.54 20.04
N SER A 296 -1.31 16.04 20.21
CA SER A 296 -2.38 15.41 20.98
C SER A 296 -2.93 14.14 20.33
N GLU A 297 -2.76 13.95 19.02
CA GLU A 297 -3.29 12.78 18.32
C GLU A 297 -2.29 11.63 18.20
N ILE A 298 -1.02 11.87 18.57
CA ILE A 298 0.06 10.90 18.46
C ILE A 298 0.15 10.10 19.76
N LYS A 299 -0.04 8.78 19.66
CA LYS A 299 0.20 7.87 20.78
C LYS A 299 1.38 6.96 20.47
N LEU A 300 2.24 6.76 21.47
CA LEU A 300 3.41 5.90 21.39
C LEU A 300 3.29 4.79 22.42
N TYR A 301 3.46 3.56 21.96
CA TYR A 301 3.51 2.37 22.81
C TYR A 301 4.81 1.61 22.53
N GLN A 302 5.28 0.89 23.54
CA GLN A 302 6.43 0.00 23.42
C GLN A 302 5.98 -1.43 23.68
N PHE A 303 6.37 -2.35 22.81
CA PHE A 303 6.02 -3.76 22.90
C PHE A 303 7.27 -4.66 22.92
N ARG A 304 7.04 -5.94 23.25
CA ARG A 304 8.03 -7.03 23.12
C ARG A 304 9.39 -6.72 23.73
N GLY A 305 9.37 -6.27 24.98
CA GLY A 305 10.59 -6.01 25.75
C GLY A 305 11.47 -4.88 25.20
N GLY A 306 10.94 -4.03 24.32
CA GLY A 306 11.68 -2.89 23.76
C GLY A 306 12.35 -3.14 22.41
N SER A 307 11.91 -4.17 21.68
CA SER A 307 12.34 -4.44 20.30
C SER A 307 11.48 -3.72 19.25
N GLU A 308 10.28 -3.28 19.61
CA GLU A 308 9.30 -2.67 18.70
C GLU A 308 8.64 -1.44 19.33
N LEU A 309 8.44 -0.42 18.51
CA LEU A 309 7.64 0.77 18.83
C LEU A 309 6.35 0.71 18.02
N LEU A 310 5.21 0.95 18.65
CA LEU A 310 3.93 1.13 17.97
C LEU A 310 3.55 2.60 18.04
N VAL A 311 3.40 3.24 16.89
CA VAL A 311 2.93 4.62 16.79
C VAL A 311 1.50 4.60 16.25
N GLU A 312 0.59 5.29 16.93
CA GLU A 312 -0.79 5.50 16.50
C GLU A 312 -0.98 6.99 16.17
N ALA A 313 -1.40 7.27 14.94
CA ALA A 313 -1.83 8.58 14.47
C ALA A 313 -2.63 8.43 13.17
N GLY A 314 -3.64 9.28 12.96
CA GLY A 314 -4.38 9.31 11.69
C GLY A 314 -5.20 8.08 11.35
N ASP A 315 -5.79 7.45 12.38
CA ASP A 315 -6.49 6.17 12.25
C ASP A 315 -5.61 5.05 11.68
N GLN A 316 -4.29 5.18 11.87
CA GLN A 316 -3.30 4.18 11.49
C GLN A 316 -2.47 3.78 12.70
N ARG A 317 -2.03 2.52 12.73
CA ARG A 317 -1.08 1.98 13.70
C ARG A 317 0.12 1.40 12.97
N ARG A 318 1.31 1.96 13.20
CA ARG A 318 2.55 1.53 12.58
C ARG A 318 3.48 0.89 13.58
N VAL A 319 3.92 -0.33 13.31
CA VAL A 319 4.99 -1.00 14.05
C VAL A 319 6.34 -0.63 13.42
N ILE A 320 7.24 -0.08 14.23
CA ILE A 320 8.62 0.23 13.87
C ILE A 320 9.52 -0.75 14.63
N ARG A 321 10.18 -1.64 13.88
CA ARG A 321 11.16 -2.58 14.44
C ARG A 321 12.47 -1.84 14.71
N LEU A 322 13.01 -2.03 15.91
CA LEU A 322 14.28 -1.43 16.30
C LEU A 322 15.44 -2.35 15.89
N PRO A 323 16.51 -1.80 15.28
CA PRO A 323 17.76 -2.54 15.07
C PRO A 323 18.28 -3.12 16.38
N SER A 324 18.91 -4.30 16.35
CA SER A 324 19.38 -5.02 17.54
C SER A 324 20.20 -4.16 18.51
N GLY A 325 21.13 -3.35 18.00
CA GLY A 325 21.95 -2.45 18.82
C GLY A 325 21.23 -1.24 19.44
N MET A 326 19.96 -1.02 19.10
CA MET A 326 19.14 0.08 19.63
C MET A 326 17.95 -0.42 20.46
N GLN A 327 17.77 -1.73 20.61
CA GLN A 327 16.68 -2.28 21.43
C GLN A 327 16.87 -1.88 22.89
N GLY A 328 15.79 -1.47 23.55
CA GLY A 328 15.87 -0.90 24.89
C GLY A 328 14.57 -0.23 25.30
N LYS A 329 14.49 0.28 26.52
CA LYS A 329 13.27 0.93 27.02
C LYS A 329 13.15 2.35 26.48
N VAL A 330 11.94 2.82 26.18
CA VAL A 330 11.72 4.24 25.84
C VAL A 330 12.07 5.10 27.06
N GLY A 331 13.05 5.98 26.89
CA GLY A 331 13.47 6.96 27.90
C GLY A 331 12.66 8.26 27.85
N GLY A 332 12.10 8.59 26.69
CA GLY A 332 11.23 9.75 26.47
C GLY A 332 10.90 9.93 24.99
N ALA A 333 9.90 10.76 24.69
CA ALA A 333 9.55 11.16 23.34
C ALA A 333 9.15 12.64 23.30
N LYS A 334 9.48 13.32 22.21
CA LYS A 334 9.11 14.72 21.95
C LYS A 334 8.65 14.89 20.52
N PHE A 335 7.68 15.78 20.31
CA PHE A 335 7.24 16.17 18.98
C PHE A 335 7.80 17.56 18.66
N ILE A 336 8.67 17.64 17.66
CA ILE A 336 9.42 18.85 17.28
C ILE A 336 9.44 18.90 15.75
N GLU A 337 9.14 20.05 15.16
CA GLU A 337 9.25 20.27 13.70
C GLU A 337 8.58 19.16 12.86
N ARG A 338 7.32 18.84 13.17
CA ARG A 338 6.52 17.78 12.50
C ARG A 338 7.12 16.38 12.63
N SER A 339 8.05 16.15 13.56
CA SER A 339 8.72 14.87 13.76
C SER A 339 8.58 14.39 15.21
N LEU A 340 8.29 13.10 15.36
CA LEU A 340 8.34 12.41 16.64
C LEU A 340 9.76 11.89 16.88
N VAL A 341 10.45 12.48 17.86
CA VAL A 341 11.80 12.09 18.29
C VAL A 341 11.68 11.26 19.56
N ILE A 342 12.10 10.00 19.48
CA ILE A 342 12.02 9.01 20.55
C ILE A 342 13.44 8.70 21.01
N THR A 343 13.71 8.79 22.30
CA THR A 343 14.99 8.43 22.91
C THR A 343 14.86 7.10 23.64
N LEU A 344 15.80 6.19 23.40
CA LEU A 344 15.86 4.86 23.99
C LEU A 344 16.96 4.81 25.07
N ARG A 345 16.77 3.96 26.09
CA ARG A 345 17.73 3.71 27.19
C ARG A 345 18.45 2.40 26.98
#